data_AF-A0A9E4VGG6-F1
#
_entry.id   AF-A0A9E4VGG6-F1
#
_cell.length_a   1.000
_cell.length_b   1.000
_cell.length_c   1.000
_cell.angle_alpha   90.00
_cell.angle_beta   90.00
_cell.angle_gamma   90.00
#
_symmetry.space_group_name_H-M   'P 1'
#
loop_
_entity.id
_entity.type
_entity.pdbx_description
1 polymer ?
#
loop_
_entity_poly.entity_id
_entity_poly.type
_entity_poly.pdbx_seq_one_letter_code
_entity_poly.pdbx_strand_id
1 'polypeptide(L)'
;MATSERRVPTMEEVRGYLTQRRNWGRWGDKGSAGAINMIDDEKRLKATQLVSKGRAVSLSRPFPVEPGPENPRPAQQFLTVWERPNNSG
;
A
#
# COMPACT_ATOMS: atom_id res chain seq x y z
N MET A 1 -7.06 -10.61 33.43
CA MET A 1 -6.57 -10.62 32.03
C MET A 1 -5.17 -11.22 32.04
N ALA A 2 -4.97 -12.37 31.39
CA ALA A 2 -3.67 -13.02 31.39
C ALA A 2 -2.69 -12.25 30.50
N THR A 3 -1.65 -11.67 31.11
CA THR A 3 -0.47 -11.16 30.42
C THR A 3 0.22 -12.34 29.75
N SER A 4 0.15 -12.41 28.41
CA SER A 4 0.98 -13.35 27.64
C SER A 4 2.44 -13.14 28.02
N GLU A 5 3.09 -14.16 28.58
CA GLU A 5 4.54 -14.16 28.77
C GLU A 5 5.22 -13.88 27.43
N ARG A 6 6.06 -12.84 27.36
CA ARG A 6 6.89 -12.58 26.19
C ARG A 6 8.09 -13.54 26.24
N ARG A 7 7.89 -14.74 25.72
CA ARG A 7 8.97 -15.71 25.50
C ARG A 7 9.96 -15.15 24.48
N VAL A 8 11.25 -15.13 24.85
CA VAL A 8 12.33 -14.82 23.91
C VAL A 8 12.60 -16.07 23.06
N PRO A 9 12.51 -15.99 21.72
CA PRO A 9 12.77 -17.13 20.85
C PRO A 9 14.26 -17.49 20.83
N THR A 10 14.56 -18.76 20.58
CA THR A 10 15.93 -19.23 20.41
C THR A 10 16.48 -18.78 19.05
N MET A 11 17.81 -18.78 18.92
CA MET A 11 18.46 -18.47 17.65
C MET A 11 18.03 -19.43 16.52
N GLU A 12 17.78 -20.70 16.84
CA GLU A 12 17.30 -21.68 15.85
C GLU A 12 15.88 -21.34 15.37
N GLU A 13 14.98 -20.97 16.27
CA GLU A 13 13.62 -20.55 15.92
C GLU A 13 13.65 -19.31 15.02
N VAL A 14 14.47 -18.31 15.37
CA VAL A 14 14.64 -17.09 14.56
C VAL A 14 15.16 -17.43 13.16
N ARG A 15 16.17 -18.32 13.04
CA ARG A 15 16.66 -18.79 11.74
C ARG A 15 15.57 -19.54 10.96
N GLY A 16 14.76 -20.34 11.65
CA GLY A 16 13.62 -21.05 11.07
C GLY A 16 12.57 -20.11 10.46
N TYR A 17 12.31 -18.94 11.06
CA TYR A 17 11.34 -17.98 10.52
C TYR A 17 11.72 -17.51 9.10
N LEU A 18 13.01 -17.33 8.84
CA LEU A 18 13.51 -16.85 7.56
C LEU A 18 13.41 -17.90 6.45
N THR A 19 13.41 -19.19 6.79
CA THR A 19 13.43 -20.29 5.80
C THR A 19 12.07 -20.97 5.66
N GLN A 20 11.33 -21.11 6.75
CA GLN A 20 10.07 -21.84 6.82
C GLN A 20 8.85 -20.94 6.57
N ARG A 21 8.92 -19.64 6.90
CA ARG A 21 7.80 -18.70 6.79
C ARG A 21 7.99 -17.67 5.68
N ARG A 22 8.23 -18.15 4.46
CA ARG A 22 8.43 -17.31 3.28
C ARG A 22 7.61 -17.81 2.08
N ASN A 23 7.39 -16.93 1.11
CA ASN A 23 6.74 -17.27 -0.16
C ASN A 23 7.74 -17.52 -1.31
N TRP A 24 9.04 -17.71 -1.03
CA TRP A 24 10.03 -17.91 -2.09
C TRP A 24 9.71 -19.18 -2.90
N GLY A 25 9.79 -19.07 -4.23
CA GLY A 25 9.46 -20.16 -5.16
C GLY A 25 7.95 -20.38 -5.38
N ARG A 26 7.06 -19.80 -4.56
CA ARG A 26 5.61 -20.04 -4.62
C ARG A 26 4.98 -19.71 -5.99
N TRP A 27 5.54 -18.75 -6.72
CA TRP A 27 4.97 -18.24 -7.97
C TRP A 27 5.83 -18.47 -9.22
N GLY A 28 6.93 -19.24 -9.11
CA GLY A 28 7.83 -19.51 -10.24
C GLY A 28 8.27 -18.23 -10.96
N ASP A 29 8.09 -18.20 -12.29
CA ASP A 29 8.44 -17.07 -13.16
C ASP A 29 7.69 -15.77 -12.83
N LYS A 30 6.53 -15.86 -12.16
CA LYS A 30 5.76 -14.70 -11.66
C LYS A 30 6.23 -14.22 -10.29
N GLY A 31 7.38 -14.73 -9.80
CA GLY A 31 7.92 -14.43 -8.48
C GLY A 31 8.19 -12.95 -8.22
N SER A 32 8.51 -12.17 -9.26
CA SER A 32 8.79 -10.72 -9.14
C SER A 32 7.62 -9.90 -8.60
N ALA A 33 6.38 -10.33 -8.83
CA ALA A 33 5.18 -9.66 -8.32
C ALA A 33 4.87 -10.00 -6.84
N GLY A 34 5.44 -11.09 -6.31
CA GLY A 34 5.25 -11.48 -4.91
C GLY A 34 3.79 -11.69 -4.52
N ALA A 35 3.38 -11.16 -3.36
CA ALA A 35 2.02 -11.32 -2.84
C ALA A 35 0.93 -10.69 -3.71
N ILE A 36 1.27 -9.79 -4.65
CA ILE A 36 0.32 -9.23 -5.62
C ILE A 36 -0.32 -10.35 -6.46
N ASN A 37 0.38 -11.46 -6.69
CA ASN A 37 -0.17 -12.64 -7.35
C ASN A 37 -1.41 -13.24 -6.66
N MET A 38 -1.70 -12.87 -5.39
CA MET A 38 -2.92 -13.30 -4.71
C MET A 38 -4.16 -12.53 -5.16
N ILE A 39 -3.99 -11.37 -5.79
CA ILE A 39 -5.07 -10.55 -6.35
C ILE A 39 -5.41 -11.10 -7.74
N ASP A 40 -6.33 -12.05 -7.79
CA ASP A 40 -6.82 -12.64 -9.04
C ASP A 40 -8.15 -12.02 -9.50
N ASP A 41 -8.57 -12.35 -10.71
CA ASP A 41 -9.78 -11.79 -11.32
C ASP A 41 -11.06 -12.16 -10.55
N GLU A 42 -11.10 -13.35 -9.95
CA GLU A 42 -12.22 -13.78 -9.11
C GLU A 42 -12.34 -12.90 -7.85
N LYS A 43 -11.22 -12.64 -7.16
CA LYS A 43 -11.21 -11.73 -6.00
C LYS A 43 -11.54 -10.31 -6.39
N ARG A 44 -11.10 -9.84 -7.57
CA ARG A 44 -11.46 -8.52 -8.09
C ARG A 44 -12.97 -8.41 -8.29
N LEU A 45 -13.60 -9.43 -8.90
CA LEU A 45 -15.06 -9.47 -9.09
C LEU A 45 -15.81 -9.55 -7.75
N LYS A 46 -15.36 -10.38 -6.80
CA LYS A 46 -15.94 -10.42 -5.45
C LYS A 46 -15.86 -9.08 -4.74
N ALA A 47 -14.76 -8.35 -4.90
CA ALA A 47 -14.59 -7.04 -4.29
C ALA A 47 -15.57 -5.99 -4.84
N THR A 48 -15.93 -6.02 -6.13
CA THR A 48 -16.90 -5.08 -6.70
C THR A 48 -18.31 -5.29 -6.13
N GLN A 49 -18.67 -6.53 -5.80
CA GLN A 49 -19.96 -6.87 -5.19
C GLN A 49 -20.13 -6.30 -3.76
N LEU A 50 -19.04 -5.86 -3.10
CA LEU A 50 -19.11 -5.23 -1.79
C LEU A 50 -19.61 -3.76 -1.85
N VAL A 51 -19.60 -3.14 -3.03
CA VAL A 51 -20.06 -1.75 -3.20
C VAL A 51 -21.59 -1.70 -3.16
N SER A 52 -22.15 -0.97 -2.18
CA SER A 52 -23.61 -0.79 -2.05
C SER A 52 -24.09 0.61 -2.44
N LYS A 53 -23.40 1.66 -1.97
CA LYS A 53 -23.82 3.07 -2.14
C LYS A 53 -22.96 3.88 -3.12
N GLY A 54 -21.87 3.30 -3.64
CA GLY A 54 -20.93 4.01 -4.53
C GLY A 54 -20.15 5.17 -3.92
N ARG A 55 -20.27 5.42 -2.60
CA ARG A 55 -19.54 6.49 -1.93
C ARG A 55 -18.04 6.17 -1.86
N ALA A 56 -17.23 6.99 -2.52
CA ALA A 56 -15.77 6.93 -2.41
C ALA A 56 -15.29 7.65 -1.13
N VAL A 57 -14.29 7.07 -0.45
CA VAL A 57 -13.63 7.67 0.71
C VAL A 57 -12.12 7.61 0.48
N SER A 58 -11.45 8.75 0.55
CA SER A 58 -9.99 8.76 0.45
C SER A 58 -9.37 8.15 1.72
N LEU A 59 -8.46 7.19 1.52
CA LEU A 59 -7.60 6.63 2.57
C LEU A 59 -6.17 7.20 2.52
N SER A 60 -5.93 8.20 1.64
CA SER A 60 -4.64 8.86 1.55
C SER A 60 -4.45 9.82 2.72
N ARG A 61 -3.20 10.01 3.14
CA ARG A 61 -2.84 11.18 3.95
C ARG A 61 -2.87 12.42 3.06
N PRO A 62 -3.15 13.61 3.62
CA PRO A 62 -2.87 14.85 2.92
C PRO A 62 -1.41 14.88 2.47
N PHE A 63 -1.16 15.37 1.26
CA PHE A 63 0.20 15.50 0.76
C PHE A 63 0.94 16.59 1.56
N PRO A 64 2.11 16.29 2.16
CA PRO A 64 2.79 17.24 3.03
C PRO A 64 3.48 18.33 2.19
N VAL A 65 2.94 19.55 2.24
CA VAL A 65 3.48 20.72 1.53
C VAL A 65 4.33 21.63 2.43
N GLU A 66 4.27 21.41 3.74
CA GLU A 66 5.10 22.12 4.71
C GLU A 66 6.36 21.31 5.07
N PRO A 67 7.48 21.98 5.37
CA PRO A 67 8.69 21.31 5.83
C PRO A 67 8.47 20.57 7.16
N GLY A 68 9.09 19.40 7.31
CA GLY A 68 9.10 18.64 8.55
C GLY A 68 10.24 17.63 8.62
N PRO A 69 10.44 16.92 9.75
CA PRO A 69 11.54 15.97 9.92
C PRO A 69 11.62 14.91 8.82
N GLU A 70 10.46 14.39 8.39
CA GLU A 70 10.34 13.39 7.31
C GLU A 70 10.16 14.01 5.91
N ASN A 71 10.09 15.35 5.83
CA ASN A 71 9.85 16.11 4.59
C ASN A 71 10.63 17.44 4.60
N PRO A 72 11.98 17.42 4.67
CA PRO A 72 12.77 18.64 4.85
C PRO A 72 12.74 19.56 3.62
N ARG A 73 12.39 19.01 2.44
CA ARG A 73 12.26 19.74 1.19
C ARG A 73 10.90 19.37 0.57
N PRO A 74 9.80 20.02 0.98
CA PRO A 74 8.48 19.73 0.43
C PRO A 74 8.48 19.94 -1.09
N ALA A 75 7.68 19.13 -1.78
CA ALA A 75 7.55 19.25 -3.23
C ALA A 75 6.95 20.61 -3.59
N GLN A 76 7.62 21.32 -4.49
CA GLN A 76 7.17 22.62 -5.00
C GLN A 76 6.15 22.38 -6.12
N GLN A 77 4.93 22.86 -5.94
CA GLN A 77 3.89 22.80 -6.96
C GLN A 77 3.85 24.10 -7.75
N PHE A 78 4.56 24.17 -8.88
CA PHE A 78 4.43 25.26 -9.83
C PHE A 78 3.32 24.92 -10.82
N LEU A 79 2.20 25.63 -10.73
CA LEU A 79 1.14 25.57 -11.73
C LEU A 79 1.24 26.80 -12.63
N THR A 80 1.38 26.61 -13.93
CA THR A 80 1.21 27.70 -14.89
C THR A 80 -0.28 27.85 -15.18
N VAL A 81 -0.88 28.97 -14.76
CA VAL A 81 -2.25 29.33 -15.11
C VAL A 81 -2.20 30.20 -16.37
N TRP A 82 -2.95 29.80 -17.39
CA TRP A 82 -3.17 30.61 -18.59
C TRP A 82 -4.59 31.15 -18.56
N GLU A 83 -4.75 32.44 -18.84
CA GLU A 83 -6.07 33.05 -19.02
C GLU A 83 -6.69 32.51 -20.31
N ARG A 84 -7.81 31.79 -20.19
CA ARG A 84 -8.58 31.35 -21.36
C ARG A 84 -9.52 32.49 -21.75
N PRO A 85 -9.48 33.03 -22.97
CA PRO A 85 -10.46 34.01 -23.42
C PRO A 85 -11.88 33.44 -23.32
N ASN A 86 -12.82 34.22 -22.81
CA ASN A 86 -14.24 33.85 -22.63
C ASN A 86 -15.01 33.54 -23.94
N ASN A 87 -14.33 33.51 -25.11
CA ASN A 87 -14.95 33.44 -26.43
C ASN A 87 -14.59 32.18 -27.23
N SER A 88 -14.53 31.02 -26.57
CA SER A 88 -14.62 29.73 -27.27
C SER A 88 -16.10 29.34 -27.43
N GLY A 89 -16.74 29.92 -28.44
CA GLY A 89 -18.05 29.58 -28.99
C GLY A 89 -18.07 29.97 -30.45
#